data_AF-A0A1W5D6V5-F1
#
_entry.id   AF-A0A1W5D6V5-F1
#
_cell.length_a   1.000
_cell.length_b   1.000
_cell.length_c   1.000
_cell.angle_alpha   90.00
_cell.angle_beta   90.00
_cell.angle_gamma   90.00
#
_symmetry.space_group_name_H-M   'P 1'
#
loop_
_entity.id
_entity.type
_entity.pdbx_description
1 polymer ?
#
loop_
_entity_poly.entity_id
_entity_poly.type
_entity_poly.pdbx_seq_one_letter_code
_entity_poly.pdbx_strand_id
1 'polypeptide(L)'
;MVQLLLDNGANINAQCGQYDNALQAASCGGHESVVQLLLKSWADVNAQGGVYGNALQAAFCGGHESVVQVLLKNWADVNAQGGVYGNALQAASINGHESVVQLLLKNEADVKA
;
A
#
# COMPACT_ATOMS: atom_id res chain seq x y z
N MET A 1 -20.53 -0.04 0.97
CA MET A 1 -20.22 1.17 1.76
C MET A 1 -19.23 2.08 1.05
N VAL A 2 -18.01 1.60 0.74
CA VAL A 2 -16.98 2.43 0.06
C VAL A 2 -17.48 3.06 -1.25
N GLN A 3 -18.10 2.28 -2.15
CA GLN A 3 -18.70 2.79 -3.39
C GLN A 3 -19.70 3.92 -3.13
N LEU A 4 -20.60 3.75 -2.16
CA LEU A 4 -21.63 4.73 -1.82
C LEU A 4 -21.01 6.06 -1.35
N LEU A 5 -19.91 6.03 -0.59
CA LEU A 5 -19.22 7.25 -0.17
C LEU A 5 -18.59 7.99 -1.35
N LEU A 6 -17.98 7.25 -2.29
CA LEU A 6 -17.39 7.85 -3.50
C LEU A 6 -18.45 8.45 -4.41
N ASP A 7 -19.58 7.76 -4.58
CA ASP A 7 -20.72 8.26 -5.36
C ASP A 7 -21.32 9.54 -4.74
N ASN A 8 -21.13 9.77 -3.43
CA ASN A 8 -21.55 10.98 -2.71
C ASN A 8 -20.44 12.04 -2.60
N GLY A 9 -19.36 11.93 -3.39
CA GLY A 9 -18.33 12.96 -3.50
C GLY A 9 -17.28 12.93 -2.39
N ALA A 10 -17.12 11.81 -1.66
CA ALA A 10 -16.00 11.66 -0.75
C ALA A 10 -14.67 11.78 -1.51
N ASN A 11 -13.73 12.56 -0.96
CA ASN A 11 -12.40 12.67 -1.53
C ASN A 11 -11.65 11.33 -1.39
N ILE A 12 -11.38 10.68 -2.52
CA ILE A 12 -10.71 9.38 -2.62
C ILE A 12 -9.31 9.37 -1.96
N ASN A 13 -8.62 10.51 -2.00
CA ASN A 13 -7.28 10.70 -1.46
C ASN A 13 -7.31 11.53 -0.15
N ALA A 14 -8.45 11.57 0.55
CA ALA A 14 -8.54 12.29 1.82
C ALA A 14 -7.46 11.80 2.80
N GLN A 15 -6.68 12.76 3.31
CA GLN A 15 -5.64 12.51 4.30
C GLN A 15 -6.21 12.71 5.72
N CYS A 16 -6.19 11.67 6.56
CA CYS A 16 -6.63 11.69 7.94
C CYS A 16 -6.13 10.47 8.74
N GLY A 17 -5.70 10.72 9.98
CA GLY A 17 -5.41 9.67 10.96
C GLY A 17 -4.10 8.91 10.73
N GLN A 18 -4.00 7.73 11.34
CA GLN A 18 -2.76 6.94 11.41
C GLN A 18 -2.29 6.41 10.04
N TYR A 19 -3.23 6.10 9.15
CA TYR A 19 -2.98 5.52 7.83
C TYR A 19 -2.90 6.56 6.72
N ASP A 20 -3.09 7.84 7.03
CA ASP A 20 -3.20 8.95 6.08
C ASP A 20 -4.36 8.79 5.09
N ASN A 21 -4.41 7.79 4.20
CA ASN A 21 -5.52 7.65 3.25
C ASN A 21 -6.21 6.28 3.30
N ALA A 22 -7.37 6.20 2.65
CA ALA A 22 -8.19 5.00 2.59
C ALA A 22 -7.46 3.82 1.92
N LEU A 23 -6.58 4.10 0.95
CA LEU A 23 -5.82 3.07 0.24
C LEU A 23 -4.77 2.43 1.16
N GLN A 24 -4.07 3.21 1.98
CA GLN A 24 -3.16 2.69 3.00
C GLN A 24 -3.89 1.86 4.06
N ALA A 25 -5.04 2.34 4.57
CA ALA A 25 -5.83 1.61 5.56
C ALA A 25 -6.33 0.26 5.01
N ALA A 26 -6.88 0.26 3.80
CA ALA A 26 -7.33 -0.96 3.12
C ALA A 26 -6.16 -1.92 2.85
N SER A 27 -5.00 -1.38 2.50
CA SER A 27 -3.81 -2.16 2.22
C SER A 27 -3.23 -2.82 3.46
N CYS A 28 -3.13 -2.08 4.58
CA CYS A 28 -2.70 -2.61 5.87
C CYS A 28 -3.65 -3.68 6.42
N GLY A 29 -4.95 -3.61 6.11
CA GLY A 29 -5.95 -4.59 6.55
C GLY A 29 -6.15 -5.78 5.61
N GLY A 30 -5.44 -5.81 4.47
CA GLY A 30 -5.55 -6.90 3.50
C GLY A 30 -6.86 -6.89 2.70
N HIS A 31 -7.56 -5.76 2.63
CA HIS A 31 -8.87 -5.64 2.00
C HIS A 31 -8.76 -5.49 0.47
N GLU A 32 -8.33 -6.55 -0.22
CA GLU A 32 -8.04 -6.54 -1.66
C GLU A 32 -9.18 -5.95 -2.52
N SER A 33 -10.44 -6.35 -2.27
CA SER A 33 -11.57 -5.82 -3.03
C SER A 33 -11.77 -4.32 -2.84
N VAL A 34 -11.45 -3.79 -1.66
CA VAL A 34 -11.49 -2.34 -1.39
C VAL A 34 -10.31 -1.65 -2.05
N VAL A 35 -9.12 -2.25 -2.06
CA VAL A 35 -7.95 -1.71 -2.77
C VAL A 35 -8.23 -1.61 -4.27
N GLN A 36 -8.74 -2.67 -4.90
CA GLN A 36 -9.17 -2.63 -6.31
C GLN A 36 -10.27 -1.59 -6.53
N LEU A 37 -11.23 -1.53 -5.60
CA LEU A 37 -12.13 -0.43 -5.30
C LEU A 37 -11.56 0.96 -5.65
N LEU A 38 -10.64 1.34 -4.77
CA LEU A 38 -10.08 2.68 -4.69
C LEU A 38 -9.23 2.99 -5.93
N LEU A 39 -8.44 2.01 -6.41
CA LEU A 39 -7.61 2.17 -7.61
C LEU A 39 -8.46 2.38 -8.88
N LYS A 40 -9.57 1.64 -9.04
CA LYS A 40 -10.55 1.88 -10.13
C LYS A 40 -11.20 3.27 -10.04
N SER A 41 -11.22 3.85 -8.85
CA SER A 41 -11.75 5.18 -8.57
C SER A 41 -10.66 6.26 -8.59
N TRP A 42 -9.52 5.98 -9.23
CA TRP A 42 -8.40 6.90 -9.41
C TRP A 42 -7.72 7.34 -8.09
N ALA A 43 -7.75 6.50 -7.07
CA ALA A 43 -6.87 6.69 -5.90
C ALA A 43 -5.41 6.73 -6.35
N ASP A 44 -4.64 7.64 -5.77
CA ASP A 44 -3.21 7.70 -6.04
C ASP A 44 -2.50 6.53 -5.34
N VAL A 45 -2.03 5.58 -6.14
CA VAL A 45 -1.35 4.37 -5.68
C VAL A 45 -0.07 4.68 -4.91
N ASN A 46 0.58 5.81 -5.20
CA ASN A 46 1.84 6.24 -4.61
C ASN A 46 1.67 7.37 -3.60
N ALA A 47 0.44 7.68 -3.20
CA ALA A 47 0.15 8.71 -2.21
C ALA A 47 0.96 8.46 -0.93
N GLN A 48 1.84 9.41 -0.64
CA GLN A 48 2.73 9.36 0.51
C GLN A 48 2.12 10.00 1.75
N GLY A 49 2.43 9.42 2.91
CA GLY A 49 2.11 9.96 4.23
C GLY A 49 1.79 8.85 5.24
N GLY A 50 1.34 9.25 6.42
CA GLY A 50 0.97 8.30 7.48
C GLY A 50 2.16 7.55 8.07
N VAL A 51 1.87 6.62 8.97
CA VAL A 51 2.92 5.85 9.68
C VAL A 51 3.65 4.90 8.73
N TYR A 52 2.95 4.37 7.73
CA TYR A 52 3.52 3.36 6.83
C TYR A 52 4.27 3.95 5.66
N GLY A 53 4.00 5.21 5.30
CA GLY A 53 4.65 5.92 4.19
C GLY A 53 3.83 5.85 2.90
N ASN A 54 3.41 4.67 2.44
CA ASN A 54 2.44 4.52 1.34
C ASN A 54 1.63 3.21 1.44
N ALA A 55 0.74 2.98 0.48
CA ALA A 55 -0.14 1.80 0.47
C ALA A 55 0.62 0.48 0.32
N LEU A 56 1.69 0.48 -0.47
CA LEU A 56 2.51 -0.71 -0.71
C LEU A 56 3.28 -1.11 0.56
N GLN A 57 3.90 -0.15 1.24
CA GLN A 57 4.57 -0.33 2.53
C GLN A 57 3.57 -0.78 3.62
N ALA A 58 2.34 -0.27 3.60
CA ALA A 58 1.28 -0.71 4.50
C ALA A 58 0.87 -2.18 4.28
N ALA A 59 0.70 -2.61 3.02
CA ALA A 59 0.43 -4.00 2.67
C ALA A 59 1.55 -4.94 3.13
N PHE A 60 2.80 -4.48 3.04
CA PHE A 60 3.97 -5.22 3.51
C PHE A 60 4.03 -5.35 5.01
N CYS A 61 3.74 -4.29 5.77
CA CYS A 61 3.66 -4.39 7.21
C CYS A 61 2.61 -5.44 7.66
N GLY A 62 1.47 -5.52 6.95
CA GLY A 62 0.42 -6.51 7.20
C GLY A 62 0.66 -7.91 6.63
N GLY A 63 1.69 -8.10 5.79
CA GLY A 63 1.99 -9.39 5.13
C GLY A 63 0.97 -9.79 4.06
N HIS A 64 0.27 -8.83 3.45
CA HIS A 64 -0.85 -9.10 2.55
C HIS A 64 -0.41 -9.25 1.08
N GLU A 65 0.07 -10.43 0.72
CA GLU A 65 0.62 -10.71 -0.63
C GLU A 65 -0.34 -10.37 -1.78
N SER A 66 -1.64 -10.68 -1.65
CA SER A 66 -2.58 -10.42 -2.74
C SER A 66 -2.78 -8.93 -2.98
N VAL A 67 -2.78 -8.12 -1.91
CA VAL A 67 -2.81 -6.66 -1.99
C VAL A 67 -1.53 -6.13 -2.65
N VAL A 68 -0.35 -6.66 -2.26
CA VAL A 68 0.93 -6.28 -2.88
C VAL A 68 0.87 -6.50 -4.40
N GLN A 69 0.40 -7.67 -4.83
CA GLN A 69 0.28 -7.97 -6.26
C GLN A 69 -0.67 -7.01 -6.97
N VAL A 70 -1.79 -6.62 -6.35
CA VAL A 70 -2.72 -5.63 -6.91
C VAL A 70 -2.05 -4.26 -7.04
N LEU A 71 -1.35 -3.78 -6.02
CA LEU A 71 -0.68 -2.48 -6.03
C LEU A 71 0.43 -2.43 -7.09
N LEU A 72 1.27 -3.47 -7.18
CA LEU A 72 2.33 -3.56 -8.20
C LEU A 72 1.74 -3.60 -9.63
N LYS A 73 0.64 -4.33 -9.85
CA LYS A 73 -0.09 -4.32 -11.13
C LYS A 73 -0.65 -2.95 -11.51
N ASN A 74 -0.84 -2.07 -10.52
CA ASN A 74 -1.29 -0.69 -10.70
C ASN A 74 -0.13 0.31 -10.57
N TRP A 75 1.12 -0.11 -10.86
CA TRP A 75 2.28 0.76 -10.96
C TRP A 75 2.69 1.44 -9.64
N ALA A 76 2.46 0.75 -8.51
CA ALA A 76 3.05 1.17 -7.24
C ALA A 76 4.59 1.17 -7.32
N ASP A 77 5.21 2.24 -6.83
CA ASP A 77 6.66 2.35 -6.75
C ASP A 77 7.20 1.42 -5.66
N VAL A 78 7.85 0.35 -6.10
CA VAL A 78 8.45 -0.68 -5.25
C VAL A 78 9.59 -0.14 -4.38
N ASN A 79 10.23 0.95 -4.82
CA ASN A 79 11.39 1.57 -4.18
C ASN A 79 11.05 2.85 -3.43
N ALA A 80 9.76 3.17 -3.32
CA ALA A 80 9.30 4.33 -2.59
C ALA A 80 9.86 4.33 -1.16
N GLN A 81 10.40 5.49 -0.79
CA GLN A 81 10.92 5.75 0.55
C GLN A 81 9.87 6.50 1.38
N GLY A 82 9.77 6.18 2.66
CA GLY A 82 8.85 6.81 3.59
C GLY A 82 8.43 5.91 4.75
N GLY A 83 7.63 6.49 5.65
CA GLY A 83 7.14 5.77 6.82
C GLY A 83 8.22 5.43 7.83
N VAL A 84 7.82 4.72 8.90
CA VAL A 84 8.71 4.33 10.00
C VAL A 84 9.78 3.32 9.56
N TYR A 85 9.50 2.55 8.52
CA TYR A 85 10.36 1.45 8.07
C TYR A 85 11.28 1.81 6.92
N GLY A 86 11.30 3.05 6.45
CA GLY A 86 12.16 3.49 5.33
C GLY A 86 11.62 3.05 3.97
N ASN A 87 11.53 1.75 3.70
CA ASN A 87 10.97 1.24 2.44
C ASN A 87 10.19 -0.07 2.60
N ALA A 88 9.58 -0.49 1.49
CA ALA A 88 8.79 -1.70 1.36
C ALA A 88 9.55 -2.98 1.78
N LEU A 89 10.79 -3.12 1.34
CA LEU A 89 11.64 -4.28 1.61
C LEU A 89 12.06 -4.32 3.08
N GLN A 90 12.42 -3.17 3.65
CA GLN A 90 12.75 -3.03 5.06
C GLN A 90 11.53 -3.37 5.94
N ALA A 91 10.34 -2.89 5.59
CA ALA A 91 9.09 -3.20 6.31
C ALA A 91 8.76 -4.70 6.31
N ALA A 92 8.84 -5.37 5.15
CA ALA A 92 8.60 -6.80 5.04
C ALA A 92 9.65 -7.63 5.81
N SER A 93 10.91 -7.21 5.75
CA SER A 93 12.04 -7.88 6.41
C SER A 93 11.95 -7.82 7.94
N ILE A 94 11.59 -6.65 8.50
CA ILE A 94 11.42 -6.46 9.96
C ILE A 94 10.29 -7.33 10.52
N ASN A 95 9.21 -7.51 9.75
CA ASN A 95 8.04 -8.29 10.18
C ASN A 95 8.15 -9.79 9.85
N GLY A 96 9.23 -10.24 9.19
CA GLY A 96 9.49 -11.65 8.91
C GLY A 96 8.65 -12.24 7.77
N HIS A 97 8.12 -11.42 6.86
CA HIS A 97 7.27 -11.88 5.76
C HIS A 97 8.10 -12.38 4.57
N GLU A 98 8.60 -13.62 4.63
CA GLU A 98 9.55 -14.17 3.65
C GLU A 98 8.99 -14.24 2.22
N SER A 99 7.74 -14.69 2.03
CA SER A 99 7.10 -14.77 0.70
C SER A 99 7.01 -13.40 0.02
N VAL A 100 6.76 -12.38 0.82
CA VAL A 100 6.64 -10.99 0.43
C VAL A 100 7.99 -10.41 0.03
N VAL A 101 9.06 -10.72 0.78
CA VAL A 101 10.44 -10.36 0.42
C VAL A 101 10.83 -10.99 -0.92
N GLN A 102 10.50 -12.27 -1.13
CA GLN A 102 10.77 -12.93 -2.42
C GLN A 102 10.01 -12.26 -3.58
N LEU A 103 8.76 -11.85 -3.35
CA LEU A 103 7.97 -11.13 -4.35
C LEU A 103 8.60 -9.77 -4.70
N LEU A 104 9.12 -9.04 -3.71
CA LEU A 104 9.82 -7.76 -3.91
C LEU A 104 11.10 -7.93 -4.73
N LEU A 105 11.93 -8.91 -4.39
CA LEU A 105 13.16 -9.21 -5.12
C LEU A 105 12.89 -9.58 -6.58
N LYS A 106 11.76 -10.27 -6.83
CA LYS A 106 11.31 -10.58 -8.20
C LYS A 106 10.86 -9.35 -8.99
N ASN A 107 10.42 -8.29 -8.31
CA ASN A 107 9.98 -7.04 -8.93
C ASN A 107 11.06 -5.95 -8.86
N GLU A 108 12.34 -6.34 -8.82
CA GLU A 108 13.50 -5.44 -8.89
C GLU A 108 13.54 -4.38 -7.76
N ALA A 109 13.03 -4.72 -6.58
CA ALA A 109 13.20 -3.89 -5.39
C ALA A 109 14.70 -3.68 -5.09
N ASP A 110 15.10 -2.42 -4.90
CA ASP A 110 16.48 -2.06 -4.60
C ASP A 110 16.84 -2.51 -3.18
N VAL A 111 17.74 -3.47 -3.10
CA VAL A 111 18.24 -4.03 -1.84
C VAL A 111 19.23 -3.11 -1.11
N LYS A 112 19.65 -2.00 -1.74
CA LYS A 112 20.60 -1.03 -1.18
C LYS A 112 19.96 0.30 -0.75
N ALA A 113 18.65 0.44 -0.96
CA ALA A 113 17.88 1.64 -0.61
C ALA A 113 17.60 1.76 0.89
#